data_AF-A0A9Q0JJL8-F1
#
_entry.id   AF-A0A9Q0JJL8-F1
#
_cell.length_a   1.000
_cell.length_b   1.000
_cell.length_c   1.000
_cell.angle_alpha   90.00
_cell.angle_beta   90.00
_cell.angle_gamma   90.00
#
_symmetry.space_group_name_H-M   'P 1'
#
loop_
_entity.id
_entity.type
_entity.pdbx_description
1 polymer ?
#
loop_
_entity_poly.entity_id
_entity_poly.type
_entity_poly.pdbx_seq_one_letter_code
_entity_poly.pdbx_strand_id
1 'polypeptide(L)'
;MATTTARVMAVAATNTTTAASCLLLKRPFPGLNRTGSLCFSNRRHAPSSFSKRLFSCRAIYNPSVQIKEEGQPETLDYRVFFVDNSGKRVSPWHDIPLQLGDGVFNFIVEIPKESSAKMEVATDEQFTPIKQDTKKGKLRYYPYNINWNYGLLPQTWEDPSLANNEVEGAFGDNDPVDVVEIGERRGKIGEILRVKPLGALAMIDEGELDWKIVAISLDDPRASLVNDVGDVEKHFPGTLTAIRDWFRDYKIPDGKPANKFGLGNKAANKDYALKVITETNESWAKLVKRSIPAGELSLA
;
A
#
# COMPACT_ATOMS: atom_id res chain seq x y z
N MET A 1 13.65 -57.46 -7.79
CA MET A 1 13.06 -57.71 -6.46
C MET A 1 14.19 -57.69 -5.45
N ALA A 2 14.32 -56.61 -4.68
CA ALA A 2 15.30 -56.48 -3.62
C ALA A 2 14.56 -56.02 -2.37
N THR A 3 14.50 -56.93 -1.39
CA THR A 3 13.84 -56.75 -0.10
C THR A 3 14.87 -56.15 0.85
N THR A 4 14.59 -54.99 1.45
CA THR A 4 15.34 -54.52 2.62
C THR A 4 14.38 -53.85 3.59
N THR A 5 14.14 -54.57 4.67
CA THR A 5 13.38 -54.20 5.85
C THR A 5 14.28 -53.35 6.75
N ALA A 6 13.82 -52.18 7.20
CA ALA A 6 14.44 -51.47 8.31
C ALA A 6 13.35 -50.91 9.25
N ARG A 7 13.56 -51.19 10.52
CA ARG A 7 12.59 -51.14 11.63
C ARG A 7 12.38 -49.73 12.18
N VAL A 8 11.16 -49.52 12.65
CA VAL A 8 10.70 -48.47 13.56
C VAL A 8 11.41 -48.60 14.91
N MET A 9 11.86 -47.48 15.47
CA MET A 9 12.22 -47.33 16.88
C MET A 9 11.48 -46.11 17.43
N ALA A 10 10.48 -46.37 18.28
CA ALA A 10 9.85 -45.42 19.16
C ALA A 10 10.60 -45.42 20.49
N VAL A 11 10.82 -44.24 21.10
CA VAL A 11 11.20 -44.13 22.51
C VAL A 11 10.30 -43.09 23.17
N ALA A 12 9.63 -43.52 24.23
CA ALA A 12 8.72 -42.75 25.05
C ALA A 12 9.42 -42.27 26.34
N ALA A 13 9.06 -41.04 26.72
CA ALA A 13 8.82 -40.48 28.07
C ALA A 13 9.81 -40.71 29.22
N THR A 14 10.18 -39.60 29.88
CA THR A 14 10.02 -39.45 31.34
C THR A 14 9.68 -38.00 31.72
N ASN A 15 8.68 -37.86 32.60
CA ASN A 15 8.27 -36.63 33.27
C ASN A 15 9.12 -36.40 34.53
N THR A 16 9.40 -35.14 34.85
CA THR A 16 9.60 -34.72 36.25
C THR A 16 9.03 -33.32 36.48
N THR A 17 8.06 -33.30 37.40
CA THR A 17 7.42 -32.17 38.06
C THR A 17 8.31 -31.55 39.13
N THR A 18 8.28 -30.23 39.27
CA THR A 18 8.38 -29.56 40.59
C THR A 18 7.64 -28.22 40.56
N ALA A 19 6.63 -28.12 41.41
CA ALA A 19 5.94 -26.89 41.79
C ALA A 19 6.54 -26.37 43.10
N ALA A 20 6.56 -25.04 43.29
CA ALA A 20 6.64 -24.43 44.60
C ALA A 20 5.85 -23.12 44.62
N SER A 21 4.85 -23.08 45.48
CA SER A 21 3.95 -21.96 45.79
C SER A 21 4.45 -21.18 47.02
N CYS A 22 3.73 -20.08 47.30
CA CYS A 22 3.58 -19.33 48.57
C CYS A 22 4.35 -18.01 48.67
N LEU A 23 3.84 -16.92 49.26
CA LEU A 23 2.51 -16.49 49.74
C LEU A 23 2.65 -14.98 50.11
N LEU A 24 1.57 -14.24 49.90
CA LEU A 24 1.10 -12.96 50.48
C LEU A 24 1.85 -12.29 51.66
N LEU A 25 1.92 -10.94 51.65
CA LEU A 25 1.44 -10.10 52.78
C LEU A 25 1.26 -8.61 52.40
N LYS A 26 0.24 -7.98 53.01
CA LYS A 26 -0.30 -6.62 52.78
C LYS A 26 0.00 -5.68 53.98
N ARG A 27 0.29 -4.39 53.67
CA ARG A 27 -0.02 -3.11 54.39
C ARG A 27 0.67 -2.83 55.75
N PRO A 28 0.63 -1.60 56.35
CA PRO A 28 0.04 -0.29 55.93
C PRO A 28 0.96 0.97 56.09
N PHE A 29 0.42 2.15 55.68
CA PHE A 29 0.88 3.54 55.92
C PHE A 29 1.05 3.94 57.41
N PRO A 30 1.76 5.05 57.70
CA PRO A 30 1.09 6.29 58.15
C PRO A 30 1.70 7.60 57.61
N GLY A 31 0.98 8.72 57.79
CA GLY A 31 1.30 10.05 57.23
C GLY A 31 1.70 11.15 58.22
N LEU A 32 1.83 12.36 57.63
CA LEU A 32 1.88 13.74 58.17
C LEU A 32 2.99 14.17 59.16
N ASN A 33 3.81 15.17 58.77
CA ASN A 33 3.60 16.57 59.21
C ASN A 33 4.50 17.62 58.52
N ARG A 34 3.97 18.85 58.51
CA ARG A 34 4.44 20.14 57.95
C ARG A 34 5.79 20.63 58.48
N THR A 35 6.50 21.47 57.70
CA THR A 35 6.68 22.94 57.91
C THR A 35 7.64 23.53 56.87
N GLY A 36 7.42 24.78 56.45
CA GLY A 36 8.48 25.60 55.83
C GLY A 36 8.07 26.39 54.59
N SER A 37 7.42 27.53 54.81
CA SER A 37 7.25 28.61 53.83
C SER A 37 8.62 29.12 53.34
N LEU A 38 8.73 29.47 52.06
CA LEU A 38 9.35 30.72 51.60
C LEU A 38 9.04 30.94 50.11
N CYS A 39 8.41 32.08 49.85
CA CYS A 39 8.09 32.58 48.52
C CYS A 39 9.37 33.01 47.80
N PHE A 40 9.55 32.56 46.55
CA PHE A 40 10.30 33.31 45.55
C PHE A 40 9.55 33.26 44.22
N SER A 41 8.98 34.40 43.86
CA SER A 41 8.45 34.70 42.54
C SER A 41 9.58 34.63 41.52
N ASN A 42 9.51 33.69 40.58
CA ASN A 42 10.34 33.73 39.38
C ASN A 42 9.45 33.55 38.16
N ARG A 43 9.35 34.63 37.36
CA ARG A 43 8.71 34.65 36.05
C ARG A 43 9.36 33.57 35.19
N ARG A 44 8.60 32.57 34.77
CA ARG A 44 8.99 31.69 33.66
C ARG A 44 8.15 32.08 32.45
N HIS A 45 8.85 32.56 31.43
CA HIS A 45 8.30 32.67 30.08
C HIS A 45 7.83 31.28 29.64
N ALA A 46 6.54 31.16 29.33
CA ALA A 46 6.00 30.00 28.64
C ALA A 46 6.48 30.06 27.17
N PRO A 47 6.96 28.94 26.58
CA PRO A 47 7.25 28.92 25.16
C PRO A 47 5.92 28.95 24.40
N SER A 48 5.82 29.86 23.45
CA SER A 48 4.70 29.93 22.51
C SER A 48 4.62 28.61 21.76
N SER A 49 3.52 27.88 21.96
CA SER A 49 3.13 26.78 21.10
C SER A 49 2.91 27.32 19.69
N PHE A 50 3.96 27.24 18.87
CA PHE A 50 3.81 27.36 17.43
C PHE A 50 3.10 26.09 16.96
N SER A 51 1.77 26.14 16.97
CA SER A 51 0.94 25.26 16.16
C SER A 51 1.44 25.43 14.73
N LYS A 52 2.23 24.46 14.24
CA LYS A 52 2.52 24.33 12.82
C LYS A 52 1.17 24.08 12.17
N ARG A 53 0.53 25.14 11.69
CA ARG A 53 -0.56 25.03 10.73
C ARG A 53 0.02 24.30 9.53
N LEU A 54 -0.30 23.02 9.42
CA LEU A 54 -0.22 22.30 8.17
C LEU A 54 -1.12 23.08 7.22
N PHE A 55 -0.53 23.82 6.30
CA PHE A 55 -1.25 24.37 5.17
C PHE A 55 -1.66 23.18 4.29
N SER A 56 -2.76 22.53 4.65
CA SER A 56 -3.53 21.76 3.68
C SER A 56 -4.13 22.80 2.75
N CYS A 57 -3.51 22.96 1.58
CA CYS A 57 -4.21 23.54 0.44
C CYS A 57 -5.41 22.63 0.15
N ARG A 58 -6.53 22.87 0.82
CA ARG A 58 -7.86 22.49 0.31
C ARG A 58 -8.17 23.41 -0.86
N ALA A 59 -7.40 23.27 -1.94
CA ALA A 59 -7.99 23.54 -3.24
C ALA A 59 -9.13 22.53 -3.35
N ILE A 60 -10.36 23.02 -3.52
CA ILE A 60 -11.50 22.19 -3.92
C ILE A 60 -11.15 21.74 -5.35
N TYR A 61 -10.30 20.73 -5.46
CA TYR A 61 -10.00 20.09 -6.73
C TYR A 61 -11.19 19.19 -7.01
N ASN A 62 -12.14 19.74 -7.76
CA ASN A 62 -13.17 18.95 -8.40
C ASN A 62 -13.31 19.33 -9.89
N PRO A 63 -12.23 19.37 -10.69
CA PRO A 63 -12.42 19.16 -12.11
C PRO A 63 -12.78 17.68 -12.28
N SER A 64 -13.93 17.41 -12.88
CA SER A 64 -14.22 16.09 -13.43
C SER A 64 -13.12 15.76 -14.44
N VAL A 65 -12.11 15.01 -14.01
CA VAL A 65 -11.01 14.59 -14.87
C VAL A 65 -11.54 13.56 -15.85
N GLN A 66 -11.17 13.71 -17.12
CA GLN A 66 -11.54 12.79 -18.18
C GLN A 66 -10.29 12.18 -18.79
N ILE A 67 -10.43 10.96 -19.33
CA ILE A 67 -9.34 10.35 -20.10
C ILE A 67 -9.37 10.86 -21.54
N LYS A 68 -8.20 10.93 -22.15
CA LYS A 68 -7.99 11.20 -23.58
C LYS A 68 -6.97 10.20 -24.11
N GLU A 69 -7.46 9.30 -24.97
CA GLU A 69 -6.62 8.30 -25.62
C GLU A 69 -5.90 8.91 -26.83
N GLU A 70 -4.62 8.60 -26.97
CA GLU A 70 -3.79 8.94 -28.12
C GLU A 70 -3.07 7.66 -28.60
N GLY A 71 -2.94 7.48 -29.91
CA GLY A 71 -2.50 6.21 -30.51
C GLY A 71 -3.66 5.22 -30.71
N GLN A 72 -3.34 3.98 -31.08
CA GLN A 72 -4.31 2.89 -31.20
C GLN A 72 -4.10 1.90 -30.06
N PRO A 73 -5.16 1.33 -29.44
CA PRO A 73 -4.98 0.28 -28.46
C PRO A 73 -4.10 -0.86 -28.98
N GLU A 74 -3.33 -1.50 -28.10
CA GLU A 74 -2.38 -2.58 -28.43
C GLU A 74 -1.24 -2.16 -29.38
N THR A 75 -0.81 -0.88 -29.31
CA THR A 75 0.41 -0.40 -29.97
C THR A 75 1.38 0.24 -28.98
N LEU A 76 2.66 0.36 -29.37
CA LEU A 76 3.73 0.91 -28.50
C LEU A 76 3.54 2.41 -28.20
N ASP A 77 2.87 3.13 -29.09
CA ASP A 77 2.57 4.57 -28.97
C ASP A 77 1.23 4.86 -28.28
N TYR A 78 0.47 3.84 -27.88
CA TYR A 78 -0.78 4.03 -27.15
C TYR A 78 -0.55 4.68 -25.80
N ARG A 79 -1.30 5.75 -25.52
CA ARG A 79 -1.28 6.49 -24.25
C ARG A 79 -2.68 6.87 -23.83
N VAL A 80 -2.96 6.76 -22.54
CA VAL A 80 -4.18 7.30 -21.91
C VAL A 80 -3.77 8.50 -21.07
N PHE A 81 -3.98 9.70 -21.60
CA PHE A 81 -3.77 10.96 -20.90
C PHE A 81 -5.00 11.33 -20.06
N PHE A 82 -4.80 12.22 -19.08
CA PHE A 82 -5.87 12.79 -18.27
C PHE A 82 -5.98 14.29 -18.58
N VAL A 83 -7.21 14.80 -18.67
CA VAL A 83 -7.49 16.21 -18.91
C VAL A 83 -8.52 16.74 -17.92
N ASP A 84 -8.35 17.99 -17.49
CA ASP A 84 -9.36 18.70 -16.72
C ASP A 84 -10.52 19.20 -17.61
N ASN A 85 -11.51 19.85 -16.99
CA ASN A 85 -12.69 20.40 -17.69
C ASN A 85 -12.36 21.48 -18.73
N SER A 86 -11.17 22.08 -18.68
CA SER A 86 -10.70 23.04 -19.69
C SER A 86 -9.96 22.37 -20.85
N GLY A 87 -9.76 21.04 -20.79
CA GLY A 87 -8.98 20.27 -21.75
C GLY A 87 -7.46 20.33 -21.49
N LYS A 88 -7.02 20.91 -20.37
CA LYS A 88 -5.61 20.95 -20.00
C LYS A 88 -5.18 19.58 -19.47
N ARG A 89 -4.03 19.08 -19.92
CA ARG A 89 -3.44 17.84 -19.40
C ARG A 89 -3.13 17.97 -17.91
N VAL A 90 -3.41 16.89 -17.18
CA VAL A 90 -3.08 16.72 -15.77
C VAL A 90 -2.37 15.37 -15.60
N SER A 91 -1.44 15.30 -14.66
CA SER A 91 -0.76 14.07 -14.31
C SER A 91 -1.67 13.22 -13.41
N PRO A 92 -2.00 11.96 -13.78
CA PRO A 92 -2.71 11.08 -12.88
C PRO A 92 -1.91 10.79 -11.60
N TRP A 93 -0.58 10.77 -11.68
CA TRP A 93 0.25 10.55 -10.50
C TRP A 93 0.31 11.78 -9.59
N HIS A 94 0.43 13.00 -10.13
CA HIS A 94 0.77 14.18 -9.33
C HIS A 94 -0.39 15.14 -9.07
N ASP A 95 -1.32 15.29 -10.02
CA ASP A 95 -2.36 16.32 -9.96
C ASP A 95 -3.68 15.82 -9.38
N ILE A 96 -3.93 14.50 -9.41
CA ILE A 96 -5.11 13.91 -8.79
C ILE A 96 -4.87 13.82 -7.28
N PRO A 97 -5.74 14.40 -6.43
CA PRO A 97 -5.56 14.35 -4.98
C PRO A 97 -5.59 12.92 -4.45
N LEU A 98 -4.65 12.54 -3.58
CA LEU A 98 -4.68 11.24 -2.91
C LEU A 98 -5.95 11.03 -2.09
N GLN A 99 -6.25 11.98 -1.20
CA GLN A 99 -7.28 11.83 -0.16
C GLN A 99 -8.47 12.76 -0.40
N LEU A 100 -9.68 12.23 -0.24
CA LEU A 100 -10.95 12.97 -0.36
C LEU A 100 -11.52 13.39 1.00
N GLY A 101 -10.94 12.91 2.10
CA GLY A 101 -11.43 13.06 3.47
C GLY A 101 -11.99 11.75 4.03
N ASP A 102 -12.17 11.68 5.35
CA ASP A 102 -12.86 10.58 6.05
C ASP A 102 -12.35 9.16 5.73
N GLY A 103 -11.04 9.02 5.47
CA GLY A 103 -10.42 7.73 5.14
C GLY A 103 -10.74 7.23 3.72
N VAL A 104 -11.20 8.12 2.84
CA VAL A 104 -11.50 7.85 1.43
C VAL A 104 -10.38 8.37 0.54
N PHE A 105 -10.01 7.57 -0.44
CA PHE A 105 -8.90 7.83 -1.35
C PHE A 105 -9.35 7.74 -2.81
N ASN A 106 -8.68 8.48 -3.69
CA ASN A 106 -8.76 8.23 -5.12
C ASN A 106 -7.86 7.05 -5.47
N PHE A 107 -8.39 6.13 -6.26
CA PHE A 107 -7.67 5.00 -6.86
C PHE A 107 -7.82 5.12 -8.37
N ILE A 108 -6.71 5.00 -9.11
CA ILE A 108 -6.69 5.08 -10.57
C ILE A 108 -6.54 3.67 -11.10
N VAL A 109 -7.55 3.22 -11.85
CA VAL A 109 -7.52 1.90 -12.49
C VAL A 109 -6.58 1.94 -13.68
N GLU A 110 -5.52 1.14 -13.65
CA GLU A 110 -4.60 0.95 -14.77
C GLU A 110 -4.95 -0.30 -15.55
N ILE A 111 -5.20 -1.40 -14.84
CA ILE A 111 -5.50 -2.71 -15.42
C ILE A 111 -6.91 -3.12 -14.97
N PRO A 112 -7.89 -3.13 -15.89
CA PRO A 112 -9.22 -3.61 -15.60
C PRO A 112 -9.23 -5.05 -15.10
N LYS A 113 -10.12 -5.35 -14.15
CA LYS A 113 -10.42 -6.72 -13.74
C LYS A 113 -10.61 -7.66 -14.93
N GLU A 114 -10.09 -8.88 -14.80
CA GLU A 114 -10.13 -9.94 -15.80
C GLU A 114 -9.44 -9.58 -17.13
N SER A 115 -8.35 -8.81 -17.07
CA SER A 115 -7.49 -8.50 -18.22
C SER A 115 -6.02 -8.80 -17.94
N SER A 116 -5.18 -8.79 -18.98
CA SER A 116 -3.77 -9.18 -18.89
C SER A 116 -2.79 -8.16 -19.47
N ALA A 117 -3.24 -7.11 -20.18
CA ALA A 117 -2.35 -6.05 -20.65
C ALA A 117 -1.74 -5.35 -19.42
N LYS A 118 -0.41 -5.39 -19.27
CA LYS A 118 0.28 -4.71 -18.17
C LYS A 118 0.32 -3.22 -18.47
N MET A 119 -0.76 -2.53 -18.13
CA MET A 119 -0.86 -1.08 -18.20
C MET A 119 -0.32 -0.48 -16.90
N GLU A 120 0.38 0.62 -17.01
CA GLU A 120 0.97 1.35 -15.87
C GLU A 120 1.11 2.82 -16.21
N VAL A 121 1.15 3.65 -15.18
CA VAL A 121 1.52 5.04 -15.29
C VAL A 121 2.97 5.15 -15.78
N ALA A 122 3.19 5.95 -16.80
CA ALA A 122 4.52 6.23 -17.32
C ALA A 122 5.20 7.26 -16.41
N THR A 123 5.85 6.80 -15.34
CA THR A 123 6.52 7.66 -14.34
C THR A 123 7.65 8.51 -14.93
N ASP A 124 8.16 8.14 -16.11
CA ASP A 124 9.23 8.79 -16.86
C ASP A 124 8.75 9.76 -17.96
N GLU A 125 7.43 9.83 -18.22
CA GLU A 125 6.86 10.66 -19.29
C GLU A 125 6.13 11.89 -18.75
N GLN A 126 6.15 12.99 -19.53
CA GLN A 126 5.45 14.22 -19.16
C GLN A 126 3.94 13.99 -19.02
N PHE A 127 3.33 14.54 -17.97
CA PHE A 127 1.94 14.29 -17.56
C PHE A 127 1.64 12.84 -17.21
N THR A 128 2.65 11.99 -17.09
CA THR A 128 2.59 10.61 -16.61
C THR A 128 1.36 9.83 -17.14
N PRO A 129 1.14 9.73 -18.47
CA PRO A 129 0.00 8.99 -19.02
C PRO A 129 0.08 7.51 -18.66
N ILE A 130 -1.04 6.79 -18.73
CA ILE A 130 -1.00 5.33 -18.66
C ILE A 130 -0.54 4.78 -20.02
N LYS A 131 0.42 3.86 -20.01
CA LYS A 131 0.94 3.14 -21.18
C LYS A 131 1.04 1.64 -20.88
N GLN A 132 1.17 0.82 -21.92
CA GLN A 132 1.46 -0.59 -21.72
C GLN A 132 2.97 -0.79 -21.53
N ASP A 133 3.36 -1.53 -20.49
CA ASP A 133 4.74 -1.95 -20.26
C ASP A 133 5.28 -2.74 -21.47
N THR A 134 6.60 -2.70 -21.67
CA THR A 134 7.26 -3.40 -22.76
C THR A 134 8.39 -4.30 -22.24
N LYS A 135 8.51 -5.49 -22.84
CA LYS A 135 9.58 -6.44 -22.56
C LYS A 135 10.22 -6.87 -23.88
N LYS A 136 11.52 -6.58 -24.05
CA LYS A 136 12.27 -6.85 -25.29
C LYS A 136 11.62 -6.21 -26.53
N GLY A 137 11.16 -4.96 -26.40
CA GLY A 137 10.55 -4.19 -27.49
C GLY A 137 9.15 -4.65 -27.91
N LYS A 138 8.50 -5.50 -27.11
CA LYS A 138 7.12 -5.97 -27.33
C LYS A 138 6.24 -5.59 -26.15
N LEU A 139 4.97 -5.34 -26.43
CA LEU A 139 3.94 -5.11 -25.42
C LEU A 139 3.88 -6.29 -24.44
N ARG A 140 3.87 -5.97 -23.14
CA ARG A 140 3.87 -6.97 -22.07
C ARG A 140 2.44 -7.29 -21.66
N TYR A 141 2.21 -8.59 -21.54
CA TYR A 141 0.99 -9.15 -20.96
C TYR A 141 1.37 -10.01 -19.77
N TYR A 142 0.56 -10.00 -18.72
CA TYR A 142 0.66 -10.99 -17.67
C TYR A 142 0.34 -12.38 -18.23
N PRO A 143 1.00 -13.45 -17.74
CA PRO A 143 0.71 -14.81 -18.19
C PRO A 143 -0.67 -15.30 -17.76
N TYR A 144 -1.29 -14.64 -16.79
CA TYR A 144 -2.65 -14.87 -16.32
C TYR A 144 -3.37 -13.52 -16.21
N ASN A 145 -4.69 -13.51 -16.35
CA ASN A 145 -5.46 -12.30 -16.09
C ASN A 145 -5.33 -11.90 -14.61
N ILE A 146 -5.31 -10.60 -14.33
CA ILE A 146 -5.55 -10.10 -12.99
C ILE A 146 -7.04 -10.20 -12.68
N ASN A 147 -7.41 -10.71 -11.51
CA ASN A 147 -8.81 -10.98 -11.15
C ASN A 147 -9.51 -9.79 -10.45
N TRP A 148 -8.82 -8.65 -10.37
CA TRP A 148 -9.23 -7.44 -9.66
C TRP A 148 -8.94 -6.22 -10.51
N ASN A 149 -9.60 -5.09 -10.22
CA ASN A 149 -9.10 -3.85 -10.78
C ASN A 149 -7.79 -3.52 -10.08
N TYR A 150 -6.79 -3.15 -10.87
CA TYR A 150 -5.44 -2.89 -10.40
C TYR A 150 -4.95 -1.56 -10.92
N GLY A 151 -4.11 -0.91 -10.13
CA GLY A 151 -3.49 0.36 -10.48
C GLY A 151 -2.92 1.01 -9.23
N LEU A 152 -3.04 2.33 -9.11
CA LEU A 152 -2.28 3.08 -8.10
C LEU A 152 -3.09 4.04 -7.23
N LEU A 153 -2.49 4.42 -6.10
CA LEU A 153 -2.84 5.63 -5.35
C LEU A 153 -2.03 6.83 -5.84
N PRO A 154 -2.68 7.92 -6.31
CA PRO A 154 -1.95 9.08 -6.78
C PRO A 154 -1.26 9.78 -5.61
N GLN A 155 -0.24 10.58 -5.91
CA GLN A 155 0.55 11.31 -4.92
C GLN A 155 1.20 10.41 -3.85
N THR A 156 1.54 9.19 -4.21
CA THR A 156 2.35 8.27 -3.39
C THR A 156 3.61 7.89 -4.14
N TRP A 157 4.66 7.53 -3.43
CA TRP A 157 5.91 7.08 -4.04
C TRP A 157 6.67 6.16 -3.08
N GLU A 158 7.03 4.98 -3.57
CA GLU A 158 7.87 4.00 -2.89
C GLU A 158 9.34 4.37 -3.08
N ASP A 159 9.84 5.23 -2.18
CA ASP A 159 11.20 5.79 -2.24
C ASP A 159 12.28 4.69 -2.25
N PRO A 160 13.06 4.54 -3.33
CA PRO A 160 14.08 3.50 -3.45
C PRO A 160 15.33 3.79 -2.60
N SER A 161 15.42 4.97 -1.97
CA SER A 161 16.53 5.35 -1.10
C SER A 161 16.27 5.08 0.39
N LEU A 162 15.04 4.69 0.76
CA LEU A 162 14.65 4.47 2.14
C LEU A 162 14.37 2.99 2.42
N ALA A 163 15.23 2.35 3.22
CA ALA A 163 15.02 0.97 3.65
C ALA A 163 13.86 0.86 4.65
N ASN A 164 12.96 -0.10 4.43
CA ASN A 164 11.87 -0.42 5.34
C ASN A 164 12.33 -1.41 6.43
N ASN A 165 12.48 -0.91 7.66
CA ASN A 165 12.97 -1.72 8.78
C ASN A 165 12.01 -2.82 9.25
N GLU A 166 10.71 -2.71 8.92
CA GLU A 166 9.69 -3.70 9.29
C GLU A 166 9.60 -4.83 8.25
N VAL A 167 10.18 -4.63 7.06
CA VAL A 167 10.15 -5.58 5.95
C VAL A 167 11.57 -5.85 5.45
N GLU A 168 12.36 -6.52 6.28
CA GLU A 168 13.70 -7.05 5.95
C GLU A 168 14.70 -6.00 5.42
N GLY A 169 14.46 -4.70 5.64
CA GLY A 169 15.31 -3.64 5.11
C GLY A 169 15.18 -3.45 3.59
N ALA A 170 14.11 -3.95 2.97
CA ALA A 170 13.84 -3.77 1.55
C ALA A 170 13.61 -2.30 1.20
N PHE A 171 14.03 -1.90 0.00
CA PHE A 171 13.88 -0.54 -0.54
C PHE A 171 12.67 -0.50 -1.48
N GLY A 172 12.01 0.66 -1.60
CA GLY A 172 10.87 0.81 -2.53
C GLY A 172 11.25 0.58 -3.99
N ASP A 173 10.25 0.23 -4.81
CA ASP A 173 10.37 -0.05 -6.24
C ASP A 173 10.38 1.18 -7.15
N ASN A 174 10.41 2.39 -6.56
CA ASN A 174 10.44 3.68 -7.25
C ASN A 174 9.13 4.08 -7.96
N ASP A 175 8.03 3.35 -7.75
CA ASP A 175 6.72 3.60 -8.34
C ASP A 175 5.70 4.14 -7.31
N PRO A 176 4.50 4.56 -7.75
CA PRO A 176 3.40 4.87 -6.85
C PRO A 176 2.87 3.60 -6.19
N VAL A 177 2.29 3.72 -4.98
CA VAL A 177 1.75 2.56 -4.25
C VAL A 177 0.61 1.90 -5.02
N ASP A 178 0.73 0.58 -5.18
CA ASP A 178 -0.23 -0.24 -5.87
C ASP A 178 -1.48 -0.56 -5.06
N VAL A 179 -2.59 -0.73 -5.77
CA VAL A 179 -3.90 -1.06 -5.22
C VAL A 179 -4.51 -2.25 -5.94
N VAL A 180 -5.07 -3.16 -5.15
CA VAL A 180 -5.92 -4.25 -5.59
C VAL A 180 -7.34 -3.97 -5.10
N GLU A 181 -8.22 -3.54 -6.00
CA GLU A 181 -9.60 -3.21 -5.68
C GLU A 181 -10.51 -4.44 -5.86
N ILE A 182 -11.13 -4.87 -4.76
CA ILE A 182 -11.78 -6.19 -4.65
C ILE A 182 -13.27 -6.22 -5.03
N GLY A 183 -13.81 -5.10 -5.49
CA GLY A 183 -15.21 -4.95 -5.85
C GLY A 183 -15.66 -5.87 -6.99
N GLU A 184 -16.97 -5.95 -7.16
CA GLU A 184 -17.56 -6.79 -8.21
C GLU A 184 -17.37 -6.19 -9.60
N ARG A 185 -17.46 -4.86 -9.72
CA ARG A 185 -17.46 -4.13 -10.99
C ARG A 185 -16.10 -4.19 -11.68
N ARG A 186 -16.10 -4.43 -12.99
CA ARG A 186 -14.93 -4.20 -13.85
C ARG A 186 -14.79 -2.72 -14.18
N GLY A 187 -13.69 -2.11 -13.76
CA GLY A 187 -13.35 -0.73 -14.07
C GLY A 187 -12.81 -0.56 -15.50
N LYS A 188 -12.51 0.67 -15.88
CA LYS A 188 -11.87 1.02 -17.17
C LYS A 188 -10.48 1.61 -16.95
N ILE A 189 -9.60 1.49 -17.95
CA ILE A 189 -8.27 2.13 -17.90
C ILE A 189 -8.46 3.64 -17.69
N GLY A 190 -7.78 4.18 -16.69
CA GLY A 190 -7.83 5.57 -16.25
C GLY A 190 -9.09 5.97 -15.48
N GLU A 191 -9.97 5.04 -15.14
CA GLU A 191 -11.12 5.34 -14.27
C GLU A 191 -10.64 5.67 -12.84
N ILE A 192 -11.18 6.74 -12.27
CA ILE A 192 -10.87 7.16 -10.91
C ILE A 192 -12.00 6.69 -9.98
N LEU A 193 -11.68 5.77 -9.07
CA LEU A 193 -12.61 5.23 -8.09
C LEU A 193 -12.38 5.86 -6.72
N ARG A 194 -13.46 6.07 -5.99
CA ARG A 194 -13.39 6.37 -4.55
C ARG A 194 -13.32 5.06 -3.79
N VAL A 195 -12.23 4.82 -3.08
CA VAL A 195 -12.01 3.58 -2.36
C VAL A 195 -11.74 3.81 -0.88
N LYS A 196 -11.96 2.77 -0.08
CA LYS A 196 -11.41 2.69 1.28
C LYS A 196 -10.41 1.53 1.38
N PRO A 197 -9.22 1.75 1.97
CA PRO A 197 -8.27 0.69 2.26
C PRO A 197 -8.80 -0.28 3.32
N LEU A 198 -8.46 -1.55 3.16
CA LEU A 198 -8.85 -2.67 4.03
C LEU A 198 -7.64 -3.38 4.64
N GLY A 199 -6.50 -3.37 3.94
CA GLY A 199 -5.26 -3.99 4.40
C GLY A 199 -4.11 -3.76 3.41
N ALA A 200 -2.93 -4.27 3.74
CA ALA A 200 -1.73 -4.16 2.91
C ALA A 200 -0.95 -5.47 2.85
N LEU A 201 -0.45 -5.84 1.69
CA LEU A 201 0.49 -6.94 1.50
C LEU A 201 1.86 -6.36 1.15
N ALA A 202 2.91 -6.80 1.86
CA ALA A 202 4.29 -6.40 1.61
C ALA A 202 4.92 -7.38 0.62
N MET A 203 4.77 -7.18 -0.69
CA MET A 203 5.45 -8.03 -1.67
C MET A 203 6.93 -7.64 -1.75
N ILE A 204 7.81 -8.62 -1.88
CA ILE A 204 9.20 -8.42 -2.30
C ILE A 204 9.32 -8.90 -3.74
N ASP A 205 9.34 -7.96 -4.68
CA ASP A 205 9.45 -8.21 -6.11
C ASP A 205 10.90 -8.03 -6.55
N GLU A 206 11.58 -9.12 -6.90
CA GLU A 206 12.98 -9.10 -7.33
C GLU A 206 13.98 -8.38 -6.40
N GLY A 207 13.62 -8.21 -5.12
CA GLY A 207 14.43 -7.57 -4.08
C GLY A 207 13.92 -6.20 -3.64
N GLU A 208 12.95 -5.65 -4.35
CA GLU A 208 12.30 -4.36 -4.07
C GLU A 208 11.00 -4.60 -3.28
N LEU A 209 10.72 -3.70 -2.35
CA LEU A 209 9.45 -3.65 -1.64
C LEU A 209 8.42 -3.01 -2.56
N ASP A 210 7.32 -3.72 -2.74
CA ASP A 210 6.22 -3.34 -3.59
C ASP A 210 4.92 -3.57 -2.79
N TRP A 211 4.33 -2.50 -2.27
CA TRP A 211 3.14 -2.59 -1.43
C TRP A 211 1.88 -2.80 -2.27
N LYS A 212 1.13 -3.86 -1.98
CA LYS A 212 -0.21 -4.05 -2.52
C LYS A 212 -1.28 -3.66 -1.49
N ILE A 213 -1.86 -2.48 -1.64
CA ILE A 213 -3.01 -2.05 -0.82
C ILE A 213 -4.26 -2.78 -1.29
N VAL A 214 -4.90 -3.52 -0.39
CA VAL A 214 -6.21 -4.12 -0.65
C VAL A 214 -7.27 -3.09 -0.31
N ALA A 215 -8.13 -2.74 -1.27
CA ALA A 215 -9.16 -1.72 -1.12
C ALA A 215 -10.49 -2.17 -1.74
N ILE A 216 -11.56 -1.45 -1.44
CA ILE A 216 -12.86 -1.63 -2.10
C ILE A 216 -13.44 -0.29 -2.51
N SER A 217 -14.06 -0.23 -3.69
CA SER A 217 -14.84 0.91 -4.13
C SER A 217 -16.00 1.20 -3.17
N LEU A 218 -16.22 2.47 -2.84
CA LEU A 218 -17.36 2.89 -2.03
C LEU A 218 -18.70 2.72 -2.75
N ASP A 219 -18.69 2.59 -4.08
CA ASP A 219 -19.88 2.35 -4.88
C ASP A 219 -20.20 0.85 -5.00
N ASP A 220 -19.37 -0.05 -4.45
CA ASP A 220 -19.65 -1.48 -4.40
C ASP A 220 -20.79 -1.78 -3.41
N PRO A 221 -21.78 -2.64 -3.75
CA PRO A 221 -22.90 -2.96 -2.87
C PRO A 221 -22.50 -3.57 -1.52
N ARG A 222 -21.32 -4.21 -1.45
CA ARG A 222 -20.77 -4.83 -0.23
C ARG A 222 -19.75 -3.94 0.48
N ALA A 223 -19.48 -2.73 0.00
CA ALA A 223 -18.53 -1.81 0.62
C ALA A 223 -18.81 -1.61 2.11
N SER A 224 -20.08 -1.45 2.52
CA SER A 224 -20.46 -1.25 3.92
C SER A 224 -20.16 -2.45 4.83
N LEU A 225 -19.99 -3.65 4.27
CA LEU A 225 -19.75 -4.88 5.02
C LEU A 225 -18.29 -5.09 5.40
N VAL A 226 -17.35 -4.37 4.76
CA VAL A 226 -15.92 -4.58 4.95
C VAL A 226 -15.23 -3.30 5.41
N ASN A 227 -14.59 -3.33 6.57
CA ASN A 227 -13.90 -2.16 7.13
C ASN A 227 -12.48 -2.45 7.61
N ASP A 228 -12.07 -3.72 7.64
CA ASP A 228 -10.72 -4.18 7.94
C ASP A 228 -10.48 -5.56 7.28
N VAL A 229 -9.24 -6.05 7.33
CA VAL A 229 -8.77 -7.30 6.75
C VAL A 229 -9.60 -8.52 7.20
N GLY A 230 -10.08 -8.54 8.45
CA GLY A 230 -10.92 -9.61 8.98
C GLY A 230 -12.30 -9.69 8.31
N ASP A 231 -12.86 -8.55 7.92
CA ASP A 231 -14.15 -8.52 7.21
C ASP A 231 -14.00 -9.01 5.77
N VAL A 232 -12.84 -8.80 5.15
CA VAL A 232 -12.54 -9.32 3.80
C VAL A 232 -12.68 -10.83 3.78
N GLU A 233 -12.03 -11.56 4.68
CA GLU A 233 -12.15 -13.03 4.71
C GLU A 233 -13.56 -13.51 5.07
N LYS A 234 -14.31 -12.71 5.83
CA LYS A 234 -15.70 -13.02 6.17
C LYS A 234 -16.67 -12.86 4.99
N HIS A 235 -16.49 -11.83 4.17
CA HIS A 235 -17.44 -11.43 3.12
C HIS A 235 -16.94 -11.72 1.69
N PHE A 236 -15.65 -11.99 1.54
CA PHE A 236 -14.91 -12.30 0.32
C PHE A 236 -13.90 -13.45 0.60
N PRO A 237 -14.37 -14.63 1.05
CA PRO A 237 -13.51 -15.68 1.58
C PRO A 237 -12.44 -16.13 0.57
N GLY A 238 -11.19 -16.22 1.02
CA GLY A 238 -10.06 -16.64 0.21
C GLY A 238 -9.45 -15.54 -0.67
N THR A 239 -10.03 -14.34 -0.70
CA THR A 239 -9.58 -13.26 -1.59
C THR A 239 -8.15 -12.81 -1.26
N LEU A 240 -7.79 -12.63 0.01
CA LEU A 240 -6.44 -12.19 0.36
C LEU A 240 -5.39 -13.25 -0.01
N THR A 241 -5.75 -14.53 0.16
CA THR A 241 -4.91 -15.66 -0.25
C THR A 241 -4.73 -15.68 -1.76
N ALA A 242 -5.81 -15.49 -2.52
CA ALA A 242 -5.77 -15.44 -3.98
C ALA A 242 -4.92 -14.27 -4.49
N ILE A 243 -5.04 -13.08 -3.89
CA ILE A 243 -4.22 -11.91 -4.24
C ILE A 243 -2.74 -12.23 -4.01
N ARG A 244 -2.38 -12.68 -2.80
CA ARG A 244 -1.01 -13.04 -2.46
C ARG A 244 -0.46 -14.10 -3.42
N ASP A 245 -1.21 -15.16 -3.69
CA ASP A 245 -0.74 -16.27 -4.52
C ASP A 245 -0.57 -15.85 -5.99
N TRP A 246 -1.46 -14.98 -6.51
CA TRP A 246 -1.30 -14.41 -7.85
C TRP A 246 0.03 -13.63 -7.96
N PHE A 247 0.27 -12.71 -7.03
CA PHE A 247 1.49 -11.89 -7.00
C PHE A 247 2.76 -12.67 -6.65
N ARG A 248 2.64 -13.78 -5.90
CA ARG A 248 3.73 -14.72 -5.68
C ARG A 248 4.17 -15.38 -6.98
N ASP A 249 3.22 -15.80 -7.81
CA ASP A 249 3.48 -16.77 -8.88
C ASP A 249 3.52 -16.15 -10.29
N TYR A 250 3.04 -14.92 -10.49
CA TYR A 250 2.82 -14.36 -11.83
C TYR A 250 4.08 -14.26 -12.72
N LYS A 251 5.28 -14.20 -12.14
CA LYS A 251 6.55 -14.18 -12.90
C LYS A 251 7.15 -15.58 -13.12
N ILE A 252 6.59 -16.64 -12.54
CA ILE A 252 7.09 -18.02 -12.71
C ILE A 252 7.08 -18.47 -14.18
N PRO A 253 6.03 -18.20 -14.99
CA PRO A 253 6.04 -18.53 -16.43
C PRO A 253 7.14 -17.79 -17.23
N ASP A 254 7.61 -16.66 -16.71
CA ASP A 254 8.73 -15.90 -17.27
C ASP A 254 10.11 -16.47 -16.84
N GLY A 255 10.14 -17.59 -16.13
CA GLY A 255 11.35 -18.24 -15.63
C GLY A 255 11.95 -17.59 -14.39
N LYS A 256 11.21 -16.70 -13.71
CA LYS A 256 11.63 -16.07 -12.46
C LYS A 256 11.22 -16.94 -11.26
N PRO A 257 11.90 -16.83 -10.11
CA PRO A 257 11.43 -17.45 -8.88
C PRO A 257 10.10 -16.83 -8.43
N ALA A 258 9.41 -17.54 -7.52
CA ALA A 258 8.27 -16.97 -6.80
C ALA A 258 8.70 -15.73 -6.00
N ASN A 259 7.88 -14.67 -6.05
CA ASN A 259 8.05 -13.50 -5.20
C ASN A 259 7.83 -13.85 -3.73
N LYS A 260 8.42 -13.08 -2.82
CA LYS A 260 8.27 -13.28 -1.38
C LYS A 260 7.30 -12.26 -0.80
N PHE A 261 6.85 -12.49 0.42
CA PHE A 261 6.05 -11.52 1.17
C PHE A 261 6.62 -11.30 2.56
N GLY A 262 6.70 -10.03 2.94
CA GLY A 262 6.99 -9.59 4.30
C GLY A 262 5.87 -9.90 5.29
N LEU A 263 6.03 -9.42 6.53
CA LEU A 263 5.01 -9.44 7.56
C LEU A 263 4.38 -10.83 7.81
N GLY A 264 5.17 -11.89 7.65
CA GLY A 264 4.73 -13.27 7.84
C GLY A 264 3.84 -13.81 6.72
N ASN A 265 3.94 -13.29 5.49
CA ASN A 265 3.15 -13.68 4.32
C ASN A 265 1.63 -13.47 4.48
N LYS A 266 1.24 -12.47 5.26
CA LYS A 266 -0.16 -12.13 5.57
C LYS A 266 -0.43 -10.66 5.27
N ALA A 267 -1.69 -10.37 4.94
CA ALA A 267 -2.14 -8.99 4.86
C ALA A 267 -2.12 -8.35 6.25
N ALA A 268 -1.47 -7.20 6.37
CA ALA A 268 -1.59 -6.32 7.51
C ALA A 268 -2.96 -5.64 7.50
N ASN A 269 -3.41 -5.20 8.68
CA ASN A 269 -4.73 -4.59 8.86
C ASN A 269 -4.83 -3.20 8.22
N LYS A 270 -6.03 -2.62 8.25
CA LYS A 270 -6.32 -1.28 7.72
C LYS A 270 -5.40 -0.20 8.30
N ASP A 271 -5.15 -0.20 9.61
CA ASP A 271 -4.31 0.83 10.23
C ASP A 271 -2.88 0.80 9.68
N TYR A 272 -2.34 -0.40 9.46
CA TYR A 272 -1.04 -0.56 8.82
C TYR A 272 -1.07 -0.09 7.36
N ALA A 273 -2.14 -0.40 6.61
CA ALA A 273 -2.30 0.11 5.25
C ALA A 273 -2.33 1.64 5.20
N LEU A 274 -3.05 2.29 6.13
CA LEU A 274 -3.08 3.75 6.23
C LEU A 274 -1.71 4.34 6.59
N LYS A 275 -0.93 3.66 7.43
CA LYS A 275 0.47 4.03 7.71
C LYS A 275 1.30 4.00 6.43
N VAL A 276 1.26 2.89 5.66
CA VAL A 276 1.99 2.76 4.38
C VAL A 276 1.63 3.89 3.42
N ILE A 277 0.33 4.13 3.21
CA ILE A 277 -0.16 5.21 2.32
C ILE A 277 0.33 6.58 2.79
N THR A 278 0.38 6.81 4.11
CA THR A 278 0.87 8.09 4.66
C THR A 278 2.36 8.24 4.42
N GLU A 279 3.16 7.21 4.71
CA GLU A 279 4.61 7.24 4.53
C GLU A 279 5.01 7.45 3.06
N THR A 280 4.34 6.78 2.13
CA THR A 280 4.62 6.94 0.69
C THR A 280 4.09 8.27 0.14
N ASN A 281 3.02 8.82 0.70
CA ASN A 281 2.61 10.21 0.40
C ASN A 281 3.64 11.23 0.90
N GLU A 282 4.23 11.02 2.07
CA GLU A 282 5.31 11.86 2.59
C GLU A 282 6.56 11.78 1.71
N SER A 283 6.91 10.59 1.23
CA SER A 283 8.00 10.39 0.27
C SER A 283 7.73 11.11 -1.05
N TRP A 284 6.54 10.94 -1.64
CA TRP A 284 6.11 11.69 -2.82
C TRP A 284 6.17 13.21 -2.59
N ALA A 285 5.73 13.69 -1.43
CA ALA A 285 5.77 15.11 -1.10
C ALA A 285 7.21 15.66 -1.05
N LYS A 286 8.20 14.86 -0.61
CA LYS A 286 9.62 15.20 -0.66
C LYS A 286 10.15 15.20 -2.09
N LEU A 287 9.74 14.21 -2.90
CA LEU A 287 10.08 14.08 -4.32
C LEU A 287 9.64 15.32 -5.11
N VAL A 288 8.35 15.69 -5.07
CA VAL A 288 7.82 16.83 -5.84
C VAL A 288 8.35 18.19 -5.35
N LYS A 289 8.74 18.28 -4.06
CA LYS A 289 9.45 19.45 -3.51
C LYS A 289 10.94 19.47 -3.85
N ARG A 290 11.45 18.46 -4.57
CA ARG A 290 12.86 18.29 -4.93
C ARG A 290 13.79 18.25 -3.73
N SER A 291 13.28 17.77 -2.59
CA SER A 291 14.10 17.48 -1.41
C SER A 291 14.89 16.18 -1.59
N ILE A 292 14.43 15.31 -2.50
CA ILE A 292 15.09 14.09 -2.94
C ILE A 292 15.27 14.21 -4.48
N PRO A 293 16.40 13.78 -5.05
CA PRO A 293 16.59 13.78 -6.50
C PRO A 293 15.55 12.90 -7.20
N ALA A 294 14.92 13.42 -8.26
CA ALA A 294 13.90 12.69 -9.01
C ALA A 294 14.48 11.61 -9.95
N GLY A 295 15.77 11.66 -10.25
CA GLY A 295 16.37 10.78 -11.25
C GLY A 295 15.69 10.96 -12.61
N GLU A 296 15.14 9.87 -13.14
CA GLU A 296 14.43 9.82 -14.43
C GLU A 296 12.93 10.14 -14.32
N LEU A 297 12.41 10.30 -13.11
CA LEU A 297 10.98 10.54 -12.88
C LEU A 297 10.56 11.92 -13.40
N SER A 298 9.47 11.94 -14.17
CA SER A 298 8.82 13.15 -14.63
C SER A 298 7.96 13.73 -13.51
N LEU A 299 8.30 14.93 -13.05
CA LEU A 299 7.53 15.68 -12.04
C LEU A 299 6.58 16.73 -12.64
N ALA A 300 6.35 16.67 -13.95
CA ALA A 300 5.70 17.70 -14.75
C ALA A 300 4.41 17.21 -15.42
#